data_AF-A0A932YPI8-F1
#
_entry.id   AF-A0A932YPI8-F1
#
_cell.length_a   1.000
_cell.length_b   1.000
_cell.length_c   1.000
_cell.angle_alpha   90.00
_cell.angle_beta   90.00
_cell.angle_gamma   90.00
#
_symmetry.space_group_name_H-M   'P 1'
#
loop_
_entity.id
_entity.type
_entity.pdbx_description
1 polymer ?
#
loop_
_entity_poly.entity_id
_entity_poly.type
_entity_poly.pdbx_seq_one_letter_code
_entity_poly.pdbx_strand_id
1 'polypeptide(L)'
;MNEVVILDGESFISSRRASEISGYTMDHIGYLARRSDIVARRIGGLWYVSEPSIQEYKKQLDEFTPVPPGAEKRQPDPETIVSFDGREYVSVGKAAELTGYHQDYVGQLCREEKILSRQIGRRWYIQRDALLAHKKQKDALLAAVQAESVGLRVRRLDAEKGLASDHTGPLMRYIPEEANLLPIIARADARSVESRMPEMPISDHISILPASMGNRATSRIQIRKRLNNRRSHPSHLRKLATVAATIVIVISVGYASVQSSAMYANLIENKAGLGAAGRVADVLERILDYIEGMVTHQSTYRSSRL
;
A
#
# COMPACT_ATOMS: atom_id res chain seq x y z
N MET A 1 -42.11 -18.13 47.20
CA MET A 1 -41.31 -19.26 46.67
C MET A 1 -39.92 -19.11 47.23
N ASN A 2 -39.34 -20.17 47.81
CA ASN A 2 -38.01 -20.08 48.41
C ASN A 2 -36.97 -19.94 47.30
N GLU A 3 -36.28 -18.80 47.26
CA GLU A 3 -35.32 -18.48 46.20
C GLU A 3 -33.93 -19.04 46.48
N VAL A 4 -33.70 -19.54 47.70
CA VAL A 4 -32.44 -20.09 48.19
C VAL A 4 -32.69 -21.51 48.67
N VAL A 5 -31.82 -22.43 48.25
CA VAL A 5 -31.82 -23.83 48.67
C VAL A 5 -30.40 -24.18 49.09
N ILE A 6 -30.26 -24.74 50.29
CA ILE A 6 -28.96 -25.17 50.80
C ILE A 6 -28.80 -26.65 50.42
N LEU A 7 -27.75 -26.97 49.66
CA LEU A 7 -27.43 -28.32 49.21
C LEU A 7 -25.96 -28.58 49.50
N ASP A 8 -25.67 -29.68 50.20
CA ASP A 8 -24.30 -30.08 50.56
C ASP A 8 -23.50 -28.99 51.29
N GLY A 9 -24.18 -28.15 52.07
CA GLY A 9 -23.58 -27.03 52.80
C GLY A 9 -23.34 -25.78 51.94
N GLU A 10 -23.62 -25.83 50.64
CA GLU A 10 -23.51 -24.69 49.73
C GLU A 10 -24.89 -24.06 49.47
N SER A 11 -24.91 -22.74 49.38
CA SER A 11 -26.13 -21.96 49.09
C SER A 11 -26.32 -21.86 47.58
N PHE A 12 -27.42 -22.41 47.10
CA PHE A 12 -27.84 -22.28 45.70
C PHE A 12 -29.03 -21.33 45.60
N ILE A 13 -28.96 -20.42 44.63
CA ILE A 13 -30.01 -19.46 44.32
C ILE A 13 -30.80 -19.91 43.08
N SER A 14 -32.08 -19.60 43.03
CA SER A 14 -32.91 -19.86 41.84
C SER A 14 -32.38 -19.11 40.61
N SER A 15 -32.60 -19.65 39.41
CA SER A 15 -32.22 -19.01 38.14
C SER A 15 -32.74 -17.57 37.99
N ARG A 16 -33.93 -17.28 38.53
CA ARG A 16 -34.51 -15.93 38.55
C ARG A 16 -33.68 -14.97 39.40
N ARG A 17 -33.35 -15.36 40.63
CA ARG A 17 -32.50 -14.54 41.53
C ARG A 17 -31.09 -14.36 40.96
N ALA A 18 -30.54 -15.41 40.36
CA ALA A 18 -29.24 -15.35 39.69
C ALA A 18 -29.23 -14.36 38.50
N SER A 19 -30.36 -14.25 37.78
CA SER A 19 -30.56 -13.28 36.70
C SER A 19 -30.53 -11.84 37.22
N GLU A 20 -31.22 -11.58 38.33
CA GLU A 20 -31.26 -10.27 38.97
C GLU A 20 -29.88 -9.83 39.50
N ILE A 21 -29.08 -10.76 40.05
CA ILE A 21 -27.74 -10.45 40.58
C ILE A 21 -26.70 -10.25 39.47
N SER A 22 -26.68 -11.15 38.48
CA SER A 22 -25.66 -11.11 37.42
C SER A 22 -25.95 -10.04 36.36
N GLY A 23 -27.24 -9.76 36.14
CA GLY A 23 -27.74 -8.99 35.00
C GLY A 23 -27.89 -9.81 33.72
N TYR A 24 -27.63 -11.13 33.76
CA TYR A 24 -27.86 -12.03 32.63
C TYR A 24 -29.31 -12.47 32.56
N THR A 25 -29.76 -12.93 31.39
CA THR A 25 -31.11 -13.49 31.24
C THR A 25 -31.20 -14.87 31.90
N MET A 26 -32.39 -15.25 32.37
CA MET A 26 -32.64 -16.59 32.94
C MET A 26 -32.27 -17.72 31.96
N ASP A 27 -32.49 -17.51 30.67
CA ASP A 27 -32.13 -18.48 29.63
C ASP A 27 -30.62 -18.63 29.46
N HIS A 28 -29.87 -17.52 29.56
CA HIS A 28 -28.40 -17.53 29.50
C HIS A 28 -27.82 -18.29 30.69
N ILE A 29 -28.40 -18.13 31.88
CA ILE A 29 -28.01 -18.89 33.08
C ILE A 29 -28.26 -20.39 32.87
N GLY A 30 -29.41 -20.75 32.31
CA GLY A 30 -29.70 -22.14 31.94
C GLY A 30 -28.76 -22.68 30.85
N TYR A 31 -28.29 -21.84 29.93
CA TYR A 31 -27.28 -22.20 28.93
C TYR A 31 -25.91 -22.49 29.57
N LEU A 32 -25.43 -21.62 30.45
CA LEU A 32 -24.18 -21.79 31.19
C LEU A 32 -24.22 -23.06 32.07
N ALA A 33 -25.34 -23.29 32.75
CA ALA A 33 -25.55 -24.49 33.56
C ALA A 33 -25.48 -25.79 32.72
N ARG A 34 -26.07 -25.79 31.52
CA ARG A 34 -26.02 -26.94 30.60
C ARG A 34 -24.64 -27.23 30.05
N ARG A 35 -23.82 -26.18 29.86
CA ARG A 35 -22.41 -26.30 29.44
C ARG A 35 -21.45 -26.62 30.59
N SER A 36 -21.95 -26.59 31.84
CA SER A 36 -21.13 -26.72 33.05
C SER A 36 -20.07 -25.63 33.18
N ASP A 37 -20.32 -24.44 32.58
CA ASP A 37 -19.48 -23.25 32.74
C ASP A 37 -19.67 -22.60 34.12
N ILE A 38 -20.78 -22.91 34.80
CA ILE A 38 -21.10 -22.49 36.18
C ILE A 38 -21.62 -23.68 36.99
N VAL A 39 -21.40 -23.65 38.31
CA VAL A 39 -21.87 -24.66 39.26
C VAL A 39 -23.38 -24.51 39.46
N ALA A 40 -24.15 -25.49 38.99
CA ALA A 40 -25.61 -25.49 39.06
C ALA A 40 -26.19 -26.89 39.27
N ARG A 41 -27.37 -26.97 39.87
CA ARG A 41 -28.14 -28.19 40.15
C ARG A 41 -29.55 -28.08 39.62
N ARG A 42 -30.11 -29.21 39.19
CA ARG A 42 -31.49 -29.29 38.69
C ARG A 42 -32.40 -29.93 39.72
N ILE A 43 -33.43 -29.20 40.17
CA ILE A 43 -34.36 -29.66 41.22
C ILE A 43 -35.77 -29.32 40.78
N GLY A 44 -36.64 -30.33 40.69
CA GLY A 44 -38.03 -30.13 40.25
C GLY A 44 -38.15 -29.50 38.85
N GLY A 45 -37.19 -29.78 37.97
CA GLY A 45 -37.14 -29.21 36.62
C GLY A 45 -36.55 -27.78 36.53
N LEU A 46 -36.34 -27.10 37.65
CA LEU A 46 -35.76 -25.77 37.73
C LEU A 46 -34.25 -25.83 37.97
N TRP A 47 -33.53 -24.80 37.53
CA TRP A 47 -32.10 -24.63 37.78
C TRP A 47 -31.86 -23.79 39.02
N TYR A 48 -30.97 -24.30 39.87
CA TYR A 48 -30.43 -23.63 41.04
C TYR A 48 -28.93 -23.48 40.84
N VAL A 49 -28.41 -22.26 40.99
CA VAL A 49 -27.05 -21.89 40.64
C VAL A 49 -26.30 -21.43 41.88
N SER A 50 -25.02 -21.77 41.97
CA SER A 50 -24.15 -21.26 43.04
C SER A 50 -23.83 -19.80 42.79
N GLU A 51 -24.12 -18.94 43.77
CA GLU A 51 -23.85 -17.50 43.71
C GLU A 51 -22.36 -17.15 43.43
N PRO A 52 -21.35 -17.76 44.09
CA PRO A 52 -19.95 -17.43 43.80
C PRO A 52 -19.56 -17.79 42.37
N SER A 53 -20.06 -18.93 41.84
CA SER A 53 -19.69 -19.40 40.51
C SER A 53 -20.14 -18.46 39.39
N ILE A 54 -21.35 -17.90 39.48
CA ILE A 54 -21.84 -16.96 38.46
C ILE A 54 -21.12 -15.60 38.52
N GLN A 55 -20.68 -15.18 39.71
CA GLN A 55 -19.90 -13.96 39.87
C GLN A 55 -18.48 -14.12 39.31
N GLU A 56 -17.84 -15.27 39.51
CA GLU A 56 -16.54 -15.58 38.91
C GLU A 56 -16.60 -15.57 37.39
N TYR A 57 -17.64 -16.17 36.81
CA TYR A 57 -17.85 -16.16 35.36
C TYR A 57 -17.95 -14.73 34.80
N LYS A 58 -18.68 -13.84 35.50
CA LYS A 58 -18.79 -12.43 35.13
C LYS A 58 -17.43 -11.72 35.17
N LYS A 59 -16.64 -11.95 36.22
CA LYS A 59 -15.28 -11.38 36.35
C LYS A 59 -14.37 -11.83 35.22
N GLN A 60 -14.40 -13.12 34.86
CA GLN A 60 -13.60 -13.66 33.75
C GLN A 60 -13.96 -13.00 32.41
N LEU A 61 -15.25 -12.74 32.17
CA LEU A 61 -15.70 -12.04 30.97
C LEU A 61 -15.28 -10.57 30.95
N ASP A 62 -15.37 -9.88 32.09
CA ASP A 62 -14.96 -8.47 32.20
C ASP A 62 -13.43 -8.31 32.06
N GLU A 63 -12.66 -9.28 32.54
CA GLU A 63 -11.20 -9.31 32.40
C GLU A 63 -10.75 -9.67 30.96
N PHE A 64 -11.57 -10.43 30.23
CA PHE A 64 -11.30 -10.77 28.84
C PHE A 64 -11.43 -9.54 27.93
N THR A 65 -10.33 -8.79 27.80
CA THR A 65 -10.20 -7.76 26.77
C THR A 65 -9.77 -8.45 25.47
N PRO A 66 -10.66 -8.57 24.45
CA PRO A 66 -10.27 -9.17 23.19
C PRO A 66 -9.19 -8.30 22.54
N VAL A 67 -7.98 -8.83 22.38
CA VAL A 67 -6.97 -8.19 21.55
C VAL A 67 -7.44 -8.34 20.10
N PRO A 68 -7.65 -7.24 19.35
CA PRO A 68 -8.06 -7.36 17.96
C PRO A 68 -7.00 -8.16 17.19
N PRO A 69 -7.38 -9.19 16.41
CA PRO A 69 -6.44 -9.92 15.57
C PRO A 69 -5.84 -8.93 14.56
N GLY A 70 -4.59 -8.50 14.79
CA GLY A 70 -3.90 -7.47 14.01
C GLY A 70 -3.31 -6.32 14.83
N ALA A 71 -3.70 -6.17 16.10
CA ALA A 71 -3.12 -5.20 17.04
C ALA A 71 -2.05 -5.80 17.96
N GLU A 72 -1.45 -6.94 17.57
CA GLU A 72 -0.17 -7.32 18.16
C GLU A 72 0.83 -6.21 17.86
N LYS A 73 1.33 -5.56 18.91
CA LYS A 73 2.34 -4.51 18.80
C LYS A 73 3.48 -5.08 17.95
N ARG A 74 3.70 -4.53 16.75
CA ARG A 74 4.91 -4.81 15.96
C ARG A 74 6.07 -4.57 16.90
N GLN A 75 6.76 -5.62 17.32
CA GLN A 75 7.99 -5.46 18.08
C GLN A 75 8.90 -4.57 17.23
N PRO A 76 9.44 -3.47 17.78
CA PRO A 76 10.34 -2.61 17.02
C PRO A 76 11.44 -3.48 16.44
N ASP A 77 11.69 -3.34 15.13
CA ASP A 77 12.71 -4.13 14.46
C ASP A 77 14.02 -3.97 15.24
N PRO A 78 14.62 -5.05 15.78
CA PRO A 78 15.83 -4.92 16.58
C PRO A 78 16.90 -4.22 15.72
N GLU A 79 17.49 -3.15 16.26
CA GLU A 79 18.59 -2.41 15.67
C GLU A 79 19.82 -3.32 15.55
N THR A 80 19.78 -4.22 14.60
CA THR A 80 20.74 -5.30 14.48
C THR A 80 21.84 -4.85 13.53
N ILE A 81 23.01 -4.58 14.10
CA ILE A 81 24.26 -4.48 13.35
C ILE A 81 24.84 -5.89 13.29
N VAL A 82 25.10 -6.37 12.08
CA VAL A 82 25.70 -7.69 11.85
C VAL A 82 26.97 -7.53 11.05
N SER A 83 28.06 -8.15 11.49
CA SER A 83 29.31 -8.17 10.76
C SER A 83 29.36 -9.40 9.85
N PHE A 84 29.47 -9.18 8.54
CA PHE A 84 29.72 -10.24 7.56
C PHE A 84 31.05 -9.96 6.86
N ASP A 85 31.94 -10.95 6.84
CA ASP A 85 33.22 -10.88 6.10
C ASP A 85 34.07 -9.64 6.49
N GLY A 86 34.04 -9.26 7.77
CA GLY A 86 34.73 -8.09 8.30
C GLY A 86 34.10 -6.74 7.93
N ARG A 87 32.91 -6.75 7.30
CA ARG A 87 32.16 -5.55 6.91
C ARG A 87 30.90 -5.40 7.76
N GLU A 88 30.55 -4.17 8.08
CA GLU A 88 29.35 -3.85 8.86
C GLU A 88 28.11 -3.81 7.98
N TYR A 89 27.11 -4.61 8.34
CA TYR A 89 25.78 -4.59 7.76
C TYR A 89 24.75 -4.14 8.79
N VAL A 90 23.81 -3.32 8.34
CA VAL A 90 22.74 -2.75 9.16
C VAL A 90 21.38 -3.16 8.63
N SER A 91 20.39 -3.30 9.51
CA SER A 91 19.01 -3.54 9.10
C SER A 91 18.44 -2.37 8.28
N VAL A 92 17.40 -2.61 7.48
CA VAL A 92 16.75 -1.57 6.66
C VAL A 92 16.25 -0.40 7.51
N GLY A 93 15.65 -0.68 8.68
CA GLY A 93 15.18 0.34 9.61
C GLY A 93 16.34 1.21 10.11
N LYS A 94 17.45 0.61 10.53
CA LYS A 94 18.61 1.37 10.99
C LYS A 94 19.28 2.16 9.86
N ALA A 95 19.34 1.58 8.66
CA ALA A 95 19.83 2.24 7.46
C ALA A 95 19.01 3.49 7.12
N ALA A 96 17.68 3.41 7.25
CA ALA A 96 16.77 4.53 7.06
C ALA A 96 17.05 5.66 8.06
N GLU A 97 17.21 5.34 9.35
CA GLU A 97 17.58 6.33 10.38
C GLU A 97 18.94 6.99 10.11
N LEU A 98 19.96 6.21 9.73
CA LEU A 98 21.31 6.72 9.47
C LEU A 98 21.37 7.68 8.28
N THR A 99 20.55 7.43 7.24
CA THR A 99 20.57 8.23 6.02
C THR A 99 19.48 9.30 5.97
N GLY A 100 18.41 9.15 6.77
CA GLY A 100 17.16 9.90 6.63
C GLY A 100 16.32 9.45 5.43
N TYR A 101 16.65 8.32 4.79
CA TYR A 101 15.84 7.75 3.71
C TYR A 101 14.65 6.98 4.25
N HIS A 102 13.59 6.86 3.46
CA HIS A 102 12.46 5.99 3.80
C HIS A 102 12.87 4.51 3.76
N GLN A 103 12.35 3.68 4.67
CA GLN A 103 12.67 2.26 4.76
C GLN A 103 12.40 1.52 3.44
N ASP A 104 11.27 1.81 2.78
CA ASP A 104 10.94 1.21 1.48
C ASP A 104 11.92 1.60 0.38
N TYR A 105 12.44 2.83 0.41
CA TYR A 105 13.42 3.29 -0.58
C TYR A 105 14.74 2.55 -0.41
N VAL A 106 15.20 2.35 0.82
CA VAL A 106 16.38 1.52 1.10
C VAL A 106 16.14 0.08 0.61
N GLY A 107 14.95 -0.48 0.85
CA GLY A 107 14.57 -1.79 0.33
C GLY A 107 14.57 -1.87 -1.20
N GLN A 108 14.11 -0.83 -1.89
CA GLN A 108 14.18 -0.73 -3.35
C GLN A 108 15.62 -0.74 -3.84
N LEU A 109 16.51 0.05 -3.21
CA LEU A 109 17.94 0.08 -3.57
C LEU A 109 18.59 -1.30 -3.43
N CYS A 110 18.16 -2.10 -2.45
CA CYS A 110 18.62 -3.48 -2.27
C CYS A 110 18.16 -4.39 -3.41
N ARG A 111 16.87 -4.33 -3.78
CA ARG A 111 16.29 -5.15 -4.87
C ARG A 111 16.84 -4.80 -6.25
N GLU A 112 17.20 -3.53 -6.44
CA GLU A 112 17.82 -3.02 -7.65
C GLU A 112 19.34 -3.22 -7.68
N GLU A 113 19.93 -3.83 -6.62
CA GLU A 113 21.37 -4.08 -6.47
C GLU A 113 22.24 -2.81 -6.60
N LYS A 114 21.67 -1.63 -6.32
CA LYS A 114 22.40 -0.35 -6.35
C LYS A 114 23.36 -0.18 -5.17
N ILE A 115 23.12 -0.92 -4.10
CA ILE A 115 23.92 -0.95 -2.89
C ILE A 115 24.17 -2.40 -2.48
N LEU A 116 25.36 -2.66 -1.95
CA LEU A 116 25.72 -3.98 -1.44
C LEU A 116 24.80 -4.34 -0.27
N SER A 117 24.01 -5.39 -0.46
CA SER A 117 23.01 -5.85 0.50
C SER A 117 22.91 -7.37 0.48
N ARG A 118 22.39 -7.93 1.58
CA ARG A 118 22.22 -9.37 1.78
C ARG A 118 20.86 -9.65 2.40
N GLN A 119 20.12 -10.59 1.83
CA GLN A 119 18.86 -11.04 2.38
C GLN A 119 19.10 -12.20 3.36
N ILE A 120 18.54 -12.09 4.57
CA ILE A 120 18.60 -13.14 5.60
C ILE A 120 17.18 -13.39 6.09
N GLY A 121 16.63 -14.56 5.73
CA GLY A 121 15.23 -14.87 5.90
C GLY A 121 14.35 -13.89 5.12
N ARG A 122 13.46 -13.17 5.83
CA ARG A 122 12.56 -12.16 5.24
C ARG A 122 13.12 -10.74 5.30
N ARG A 123 14.30 -10.53 5.90
CA ARG A 123 14.86 -9.21 6.16
C ARG A 123 16.08 -8.93 5.29
N TRP A 124 16.27 -7.66 4.95
CA TRP A 124 17.44 -7.18 4.22
C TRP A 124 18.42 -6.50 5.16
N TYR A 125 19.70 -6.78 4.92
CA TYR A 125 20.83 -6.18 5.61
C TYR A 125 21.71 -5.47 4.59
N ILE A 126 22.07 -4.23 4.88
CA ILE A 126 22.75 -3.34 3.93
C ILE A 126 24.13 -3.02 4.45
N GLN A 127 25.14 -3.07 3.59
CA GLN A 127 26.48 -2.64 3.98
C GLN A 127 26.50 -1.13 4.23
N ARG A 128 26.94 -0.73 5.42
CA ARG A 128 26.91 0.67 5.88
C ARG A 128 27.68 1.63 4.95
N ASP A 129 28.89 1.26 4.55
CA ASP A 129 29.76 2.10 3.72
C ASP A 129 29.17 2.33 2.33
N ALA A 130 28.62 1.28 1.72
CA ALA A 130 28.00 1.35 0.40
C ALA A 130 26.80 2.31 0.40
N LEU A 131 26.00 2.27 1.46
CA LEU A 131 24.85 3.14 1.63
C LEU A 131 25.27 4.63 1.78
N LEU A 132 26.29 4.92 2.60
CA LEU A 132 26.80 6.27 2.78
C LEU A 132 27.43 6.84 1.49
N ALA A 133 28.16 6.00 0.75
CA ALA A 133 28.72 6.37 -0.55
C ALA A 133 27.61 6.73 -1.55
N HIS A 134 26.54 5.93 -1.62
CA HIS A 134 25.39 6.22 -2.47
C HIS A 134 24.72 7.54 -2.09
N LYS A 135 24.51 7.80 -0.79
CA LYS A 135 23.96 9.09 -0.32
C LYS A 135 24.83 10.26 -0.73
N LYS A 136 26.15 10.19 -0.47
CA LYS A 136 27.10 11.25 -0.86
C LYS A 136 27.08 11.53 -2.36
N GLN A 137 26.97 10.49 -3.19
CA GLN A 137 26.86 10.65 -4.63
C GLN A 137 25.58 11.37 -5.03
N LYS A 138 24.43 11.01 -4.43
CA LYS A 138 23.15 11.67 -4.69
C LYS A 138 23.13 13.12 -4.22
N ASP A 139 23.65 13.38 -3.04
CA ASP A 139 23.73 14.73 -2.49
C ASP A 139 24.64 15.62 -3.35
N ALA A 140 25.75 15.09 -3.86
CA ALA A 140 26.63 15.81 -4.79
C ALA A 140 25.93 16.12 -6.13
N LEU A 141 25.14 15.19 -6.67
CA LEU A 141 24.35 15.43 -7.88
C LEU A 141 23.27 16.49 -7.66
N LEU A 142 22.57 16.42 -6.53
CA LEU A 142 21.56 17.42 -6.17
C LEU A 142 22.19 18.80 -6.00
N ALA A 143 23.32 18.89 -5.30
CA ALA A 143 24.06 20.14 -5.12
C ALA A 143 24.51 20.73 -6.46
N ALA A 144 24.98 19.90 -7.39
CA ALA A 144 25.37 20.35 -8.74
C ALA A 144 24.18 20.90 -9.53
N VAL A 145 23.04 20.21 -9.51
CA VAL A 145 21.81 20.66 -10.18
C VAL A 145 21.28 21.95 -9.56
N GLN A 146 21.33 22.06 -8.23
CA GLN A 146 20.94 23.28 -7.52
C GLN A 146 21.84 24.45 -7.90
N ALA A 147 23.17 24.25 -7.88
CA ALA A 147 24.15 25.27 -8.27
C ALA A 147 23.93 25.75 -9.71
N GLU A 148 23.67 24.83 -10.64
CA GLU A 148 23.32 25.16 -12.02
C GLU A 148 22.02 25.97 -12.12
N SER A 149 21.00 25.57 -11.37
CA SER A 149 19.68 26.23 -11.36
C SER A 149 19.74 27.67 -10.85
N VAL A 150 20.62 27.95 -9.89
CA VAL A 150 20.83 29.31 -9.34
C VAL A 150 21.89 30.12 -10.11
N GLY A 151 22.44 29.57 -11.20
CA GLY A 151 23.48 30.23 -12.00
C GLY A 151 24.86 30.30 -11.33
N LEU A 152 25.04 29.65 -10.18
CA LEU A 152 26.34 29.46 -9.55
C LEU A 152 27.11 28.38 -10.32
N ARG A 153 27.68 28.76 -11.47
CA ARG A 153 28.64 27.90 -12.15
C ARG A 153 29.82 27.67 -11.20
N VAL A 154 29.91 26.47 -10.64
CA VAL A 154 31.14 26.00 -9.99
C VAL A 154 32.20 26.02 -11.09
N ARG A 155 32.98 27.09 -11.16
CA ARG A 155 34.21 27.14 -11.95
C ARG A 155 35.02 25.96 -11.44
N ARG A 156 35.09 24.89 -12.24
CA ARG A 156 35.90 23.72 -11.93
C ARG A 156 37.29 24.26 -11.68
N LEU A 157 37.69 24.31 -10.41
CA LEU A 157 39.07 24.62 -10.04
C LEU A 157 39.84 23.38 -10.44
N ASP A 158 40.15 23.30 -11.73
CA ASP A 158 41.22 22.45 -12.20
C ASP A 158 42.43 22.82 -11.35
N ALA A 159 43.02 21.80 -10.75
CA ALA A 159 44.13 21.89 -9.83
C ALA A 159 45.41 22.33 -10.56
N GLU A 160 45.42 23.56 -11.04
CA GLU A 160 46.62 24.25 -11.47
C GLU A 160 47.06 25.19 -10.35
N LYS A 161 48.20 24.82 -9.76
CA LYS A 161 49.04 25.71 -8.98
C LYS A 161 49.19 27.05 -9.70
N GLY A 162 48.95 28.15 -8.97
CA GLY A 162 49.41 29.47 -9.38
C GLY A 162 48.28 30.46 -9.65
N LEU A 163 47.78 31.08 -8.60
CA LEU A 163 48.10 32.47 -8.25
C LEU A 163 47.24 32.80 -7.04
N ALA A 164 47.89 33.22 -5.95
CA ALA A 164 47.22 33.97 -4.91
C ALA A 164 46.68 35.24 -5.57
N SER A 165 45.41 35.24 -5.93
CA SER A 165 44.72 36.49 -6.21
C SER A 165 44.32 37.07 -4.86
N ASP A 166 45.14 38.02 -4.41
CA ASP A 166 44.75 39.05 -3.46
C ASP A 166 43.48 39.72 -3.99
N HIS A 167 42.33 39.16 -3.64
CA HIS A 167 41.03 39.81 -3.82
C HIS A 167 40.63 40.46 -2.51
N THR A 168 41.48 41.35 -2.01
CA THR A 168 41.15 42.42 -1.04
C THR A 168 40.41 43.56 -1.76
N GLY A 169 39.49 43.23 -2.66
CA GLY A 169 38.53 44.18 -3.20
C GLY A 169 37.39 44.39 -2.21
N PRO A 170 36.89 45.61 -2.00
CA PRO A 170 35.82 45.86 -1.04
C PRO A 170 34.58 45.04 -1.42
N LEU A 171 34.22 44.10 -0.55
CA LEU A 171 32.99 43.31 -0.62
C LEU A 171 31.81 44.27 -0.73
N MET A 172 30.97 44.05 -1.75
CA MET A 172 29.66 44.69 -2.00
C MET A 172 29.40 46.00 -1.23
N ARG A 173 29.60 47.13 -1.91
CA ARG A 173 29.11 48.41 -1.40
C ARG A 173 27.58 48.42 -1.58
N TYR A 174 26.83 48.36 -0.48
CA TYR A 174 25.38 48.61 -0.51
C TYR A 174 25.16 50.04 -1.01
N ILE A 175 24.47 50.17 -2.14
CA ILE A 175 23.99 51.46 -2.64
C ILE A 175 22.57 51.58 -2.12
N PRO A 176 22.29 52.48 -1.16
CA PRO A 176 20.92 52.72 -0.73
C PRO A 176 20.12 53.25 -1.92
N GLU A 177 19.11 52.50 -2.35
CA GLU A 177 18.14 52.98 -3.34
C GLU A 177 17.16 53.93 -2.65
N GLU A 178 17.32 55.24 -2.87
CA GLU A 178 16.39 56.28 -2.39
C GLU A 178 15.13 56.41 -3.29
N ALA A 179 14.95 55.50 -4.25
CA ALA A 179 13.79 55.53 -5.12
C ALA A 179 12.53 55.13 -4.35
N ASN A 180 11.46 55.91 -4.50
CA ASN A 180 10.15 55.53 -3.98
C ASN A 180 9.68 54.27 -4.72
N LEU A 181 9.73 53.13 -4.04
CA LEU A 181 9.25 51.83 -4.54
C LEU A 181 7.72 51.75 -4.68
N LEU A 182 7.02 52.83 -4.30
CA LEU A 182 5.58 52.94 -4.45
C LEU A 182 5.23 53.65 -5.77
N PRO A 183 4.30 53.10 -6.57
CA PRO A 183 3.82 53.79 -7.77
C PRO A 183 3.19 55.11 -7.36
N ILE A 184 3.64 56.22 -7.97
CA ILE A 184 3.06 57.54 -7.77
C ILE A 184 1.70 57.55 -8.47
N ILE A 185 0.63 57.28 -7.71
CA ILE A 185 -0.73 57.51 -8.17
C ILE A 185 -0.91 59.03 -8.18
N ALA A 186 -0.79 59.64 -9.36
CA ALA A 186 -1.17 61.03 -9.54
C ALA A 186 -2.63 61.18 -9.09
N ARG A 187 -2.86 61.88 -7.97
CA ARG A 187 -4.21 62.28 -7.59
C ARG A 187 -4.69 63.22 -8.68
N ALA A 188 -5.57 62.72 -9.55
CA ALA A 188 -6.24 63.53 -10.54
C ALA A 188 -6.93 64.69 -9.81
N ASP A 189 -6.52 65.91 -10.15
CA ASP A 189 -7.13 67.12 -9.62
C ASP A 189 -8.65 67.06 -9.82
N ALA A 190 -9.38 67.29 -8.73
CA ALA A 190 -10.84 67.27 -8.69
C ALA A 190 -11.47 68.50 -9.37
N ARG A 191 -11.03 68.85 -10.59
CA ARG A 191 -11.50 70.03 -11.34
C ARG A 191 -11.85 69.78 -12.81
N SER A 192 -11.98 68.54 -13.24
CA SER A 192 -12.58 68.24 -14.54
C SER A 192 -13.66 67.16 -14.42
N VAL A 193 -14.66 67.41 -13.58
CA VAL A 193 -15.93 66.69 -13.59
C VAL A 193 -16.98 67.63 -14.15
N GLU A 194 -16.86 67.99 -15.42
CA GLU A 194 -18.02 68.49 -16.15
C GLU A 194 -17.82 68.19 -17.63
N SER A 195 -18.82 67.55 -18.22
CA SER A 195 -19.01 67.21 -19.63
C SER A 195 -18.42 65.88 -20.16
N ARG A 196 -19.38 65.07 -20.66
CA ARG A 196 -19.28 63.83 -21.44
C ARG A 196 -19.18 62.52 -20.66
N MET A 197 -20.31 62.11 -20.10
CA MET A 197 -20.69 60.69 -20.17
C MET A 197 -21.37 60.43 -21.51
N PRO A 198 -20.84 59.59 -22.40
CA PRO A 198 -21.69 58.86 -23.33
C PRO A 198 -22.32 57.68 -22.58
N GLU A 199 -23.66 57.57 -22.67
CA GLU A 199 -24.38 56.37 -22.27
C GLU A 199 -23.82 55.18 -23.05
N MET A 200 -23.18 54.23 -22.36
CA MET A 200 -22.89 52.92 -22.94
C MET A 200 -23.95 51.93 -22.45
N PRO A 201 -24.55 51.14 -23.35
CA PRO A 201 -25.46 50.07 -22.95
C PRO A 201 -24.68 49.00 -22.18
N ILE A 202 -25.22 48.64 -21.02
CA ILE A 202 -24.76 47.51 -20.22
C ILE A 202 -24.99 46.25 -21.05
N SER A 203 -23.90 45.63 -21.49
CA SER A 203 -23.92 44.28 -22.05
C SER A 203 -23.31 43.34 -21.01
N ASP A 204 -24.20 42.54 -20.40
CA ASP A 204 -23.85 41.45 -19.52
C ASP A 204 -23.25 40.29 -20.33
N HIS A 205 -21.94 40.35 -20.56
CA HIS A 205 -21.18 39.17 -20.98
C HIS A 205 -19.90 39.06 -20.14
N ILE A 206 -20.05 38.44 -18.98
CA ILE A 206 -18.93 37.87 -18.21
C ILE A 206 -18.31 36.78 -19.07
N SER A 207 -17.26 37.12 -19.80
CA SER A 207 -16.39 36.15 -20.44
C SER A 207 -15.37 35.69 -19.40
N ILE A 208 -15.65 34.53 -18.79
CA ILE A 208 -14.70 33.80 -17.97
C ILE A 208 -13.54 33.43 -18.90
N LEU A 209 -12.39 34.08 -18.73
CA LEU A 209 -11.15 33.64 -19.38
C LEU A 209 -10.78 32.28 -18.77
N PRO A 210 -10.70 31.19 -19.56
CA PRO A 210 -10.17 29.94 -19.05
C PRO A 210 -8.70 30.15 -18.69
N ALA A 211 -8.32 29.60 -17.54
CA ALA A 211 -6.93 29.52 -17.10
C ALA A 211 -6.05 29.02 -18.25
N SER A 212 -5.07 29.84 -18.62
CA SER A 212 -4.04 29.52 -19.59
C SER A 212 -3.27 28.29 -19.11
N MET A 213 -3.67 27.12 -19.59
CA MET A 213 -2.82 25.94 -19.58
C MET A 213 -1.64 26.25 -20.49
N GLY A 214 -0.48 26.44 -19.88
CA GLY A 214 0.80 26.51 -20.57
C GLY A 214 1.01 25.24 -21.39
N ASN A 215 0.69 25.32 -22.67
CA ASN A 215 1.16 24.39 -23.68
C ASN A 215 2.68 24.53 -23.74
N ARG A 216 3.37 23.60 -23.10
CA ARG A 216 4.77 23.30 -23.38
C ARG A 216 4.89 23.03 -24.88
N ALA A 217 5.48 23.99 -25.58
CA ALA A 217 5.99 23.80 -26.92
C ALA A 217 7.00 22.64 -26.87
N THR A 218 6.56 21.47 -27.30
CA THR A 218 7.46 20.37 -27.67
C THR A 218 8.22 20.83 -28.91
N SER A 219 9.41 21.40 -28.70
CA SER A 219 10.40 21.55 -29.76
C SER A 219 10.76 20.14 -30.25
N ARG A 220 10.27 19.85 -31.45
CA ARG A 220 10.50 18.62 -32.18
C ARG A 220 11.93 18.63 -32.70
N ILE A 221 12.90 18.43 -31.80
CA ILE A 221 14.28 18.17 -32.18
C ILE A 221 14.32 16.74 -32.75
N GLN A 222 14.34 16.64 -34.08
CA GLN A 222 14.62 15.40 -34.78
C GLN A 222 16.09 15.02 -34.57
N ILE A 223 16.38 14.32 -33.47
CA ILE A 223 17.64 13.60 -33.33
C ILE A 223 17.52 12.29 -34.10
N ARG A 224 17.90 12.32 -35.38
CA ARG A 224 18.29 11.10 -36.13
C ARG A 224 19.54 10.51 -35.48
N LYS A 225 19.37 9.65 -34.47
CA LYS A 225 20.41 8.67 -34.12
C LYS A 225 20.24 7.44 -35.01
N ARG A 226 21.19 7.28 -35.93
CA ARG A 226 21.47 6.03 -36.63
C ARG A 226 21.60 4.91 -35.60
N LEU A 227 20.60 4.03 -35.52
CA LEU A 227 20.76 2.73 -34.88
C LEU A 227 21.44 1.83 -35.91
N ASN A 228 22.76 1.69 -35.77
CA ASN A 228 23.45 0.59 -36.43
C ASN A 228 23.26 -0.67 -35.59
N ASN A 229 22.76 -1.66 -36.29
CA ASN A 229 22.34 -2.97 -35.86
C ASN A 229 23.56 -3.84 -35.55
N ARG A 230 23.47 -4.67 -34.49
CA ARG A 230 23.84 -6.09 -34.43
C ARG A 230 24.29 -6.49 -33.03
N ARG A 231 23.43 -7.22 -32.32
CA ARG A 231 23.80 -8.50 -31.71
C ARG A 231 22.53 -9.31 -31.41
N SER A 232 22.53 -10.50 -31.97
CA SER A 232 21.53 -11.56 -31.91
C SER A 232 21.22 -11.94 -30.46
N HIS A 233 19.93 -11.96 -30.09
CA HIS A 233 19.44 -12.59 -28.86
C HIS A 233 18.61 -13.84 -29.19
N PRO A 234 18.71 -14.90 -28.36
CA PRO A 234 18.33 -16.26 -28.73
C PRO A 234 16.81 -16.47 -28.72
N SER A 235 16.34 -17.24 -29.71
CA SER A 235 14.95 -17.52 -30.06
C SER A 235 14.13 -18.34 -29.04
N HIS A 236 14.68 -18.62 -27.85
CA HIS A 236 14.00 -19.41 -26.81
C HIS A 236 13.02 -18.58 -25.95
N LEU A 237 13.28 -17.28 -25.77
CA LEU A 237 12.42 -16.40 -24.95
C LEU A 237 11.04 -16.16 -25.57
N ARG A 238 10.93 -16.19 -26.91
CA ARG A 238 9.63 -16.03 -27.59
C ARG A 238 8.71 -17.24 -27.39
N LYS A 239 9.27 -18.44 -27.18
CA LYS A 239 8.49 -19.66 -26.93
C LYS A 239 7.97 -19.74 -25.49
N LEU A 240 8.70 -19.18 -24.52
CA LEU A 240 8.23 -19.12 -23.12
C LEU A 240 7.14 -18.05 -22.92
N ALA A 241 7.23 -16.92 -23.61
CA ALA A 241 6.22 -15.86 -23.53
C ALA A 241 4.83 -16.33 -24.01
N THR A 242 4.77 -17.17 -25.05
CA THR A 242 3.51 -17.72 -25.55
C THR A 242 2.87 -18.71 -24.58
N VAL A 243 3.66 -19.53 -23.88
CA VAL A 243 3.14 -20.50 -22.89
C VAL A 243 2.63 -19.79 -21.63
N ALA A 244 3.30 -18.72 -21.19
CA ALA A 244 2.84 -17.93 -20.06
C ALA A 244 1.51 -17.22 -20.35
N ALA A 245 1.32 -16.70 -21.57
CA ALA A 245 0.08 -16.04 -21.97
C ALA A 245 -1.11 -17.01 -22.00
N THR A 246 -0.93 -18.25 -22.47
CA THR A 246 -2.00 -19.26 -22.47
C THR A 246 -2.40 -19.67 -21.06
N ILE A 247 -1.44 -19.79 -20.13
CA ILE A 247 -1.73 -20.13 -18.72
C ILE A 247 -2.54 -19.01 -18.06
N VAL A 248 -2.18 -17.75 -18.29
CA VAL A 248 -2.91 -16.59 -17.73
C VAL A 248 -4.34 -16.53 -18.29
N ILE A 249 -4.54 -16.77 -19.59
CA ILE A 249 -5.88 -16.78 -20.20
C ILE A 249 -6.73 -17.93 -19.64
N VAL A 250 -6.17 -19.15 -19.48
CA VAL A 250 -6.89 -20.30 -18.91
C VAL A 250 -7.27 -20.05 -17.45
N ILE A 251 -6.38 -19.45 -16.66
CA ILE A 251 -6.67 -19.11 -15.25
C ILE A 251 -7.72 -18.00 -15.15
N SER A 252 -7.66 -16.97 -16.01
CA SER A 252 -8.66 -15.89 -16.00
C SER A 252 -10.05 -16.36 -16.42
N VAL A 253 -10.15 -17.25 -17.40
CA VAL A 253 -11.44 -17.85 -17.81
C VAL A 253 -11.94 -18.84 -16.75
N GLY A 254 -11.05 -19.62 -16.13
CA GLY A 254 -11.41 -20.51 -15.02
C GLY A 254 -11.93 -19.75 -13.80
N TYR A 255 -11.32 -18.61 -13.44
CA TYR A 255 -11.74 -17.81 -12.28
C TYR A 255 -13.10 -17.12 -12.51
N ALA A 256 -13.36 -16.65 -13.73
CA ALA A 256 -14.66 -16.10 -14.10
C ALA A 256 -15.78 -17.17 -14.09
N SER A 257 -15.46 -18.42 -14.44
CA SER A 257 -16.40 -19.53 -14.41
C SER A 257 -16.73 -20.04 -13.00
N VAL A 258 -15.82 -19.88 -12.03
CA VAL A 258 -16.06 -20.25 -10.62
C VAL A 258 -16.92 -19.19 -9.92
N GLN A 259 -16.79 -17.91 -10.28
CA GLN A 259 -17.67 -16.86 -9.75
C GLN A 259 -19.08 -16.92 -10.36
N SER A 260 -19.24 -17.32 -11.63
CA SER A 260 -20.56 -17.50 -12.21
C SER A 260 -21.28 -18.73 -11.64
N SER A 261 -20.58 -19.83 -11.34
CA SER A 261 -21.21 -21.01 -10.70
C SER A 261 -21.68 -20.74 -9.26
N ALA A 262 -21.03 -19.85 -8.51
CA ALA A 262 -21.52 -19.40 -7.21
C ALA A 262 -22.77 -18.49 -7.31
N MET A 263 -22.95 -17.77 -8.42
CA MET A 263 -24.15 -16.97 -8.69
C MET A 263 -25.32 -17.80 -9.26
N TYR A 264 -25.04 -18.90 -9.97
CA TYR A 264 -26.08 -19.78 -10.52
C TYR A 264 -26.57 -20.88 -9.55
N ALA A 265 -25.81 -21.21 -8.50
CA ALA A 265 -26.25 -22.17 -7.48
C ALA A 265 -27.48 -21.68 -6.67
N ASN A 266 -27.70 -20.37 -6.58
CA ASN A 266 -28.89 -19.79 -5.92
C ASN A 266 -30.10 -19.60 -6.86
N LEU A 267 -29.99 -19.96 -8.15
CA LEU A 267 -31.08 -19.83 -9.13
C LEU A 267 -31.71 -21.17 -9.52
N ILE A 268 -31.24 -22.28 -8.95
CA ILE A 268 -31.75 -23.65 -9.23
C ILE A 268 -32.82 -24.09 -8.21
N GLU A 269 -33.16 -23.25 -7.22
CA GLU A 269 -34.22 -23.58 -6.24
C GLU A 269 -35.64 -23.22 -6.70
N ASN A 270 -35.81 -22.51 -7.83
CA ASN A 270 -37.15 -22.23 -8.38
C ASN A 270 -37.38 -22.95 -9.72
N LYS A 271 -38.27 -23.95 -9.66
CA LYS A 271 -38.84 -24.65 -10.82
C LYS A 271 -39.47 -23.67 -11.81
N ALA A 272 -38.91 -23.57 -13.02
CA ALA A 272 -39.61 -23.53 -14.31
C ALA A 272 -38.64 -23.05 -15.41
N GLY A 273 -38.22 -23.93 -16.31
CA GLY A 273 -37.40 -23.51 -17.45
C GLY A 273 -36.66 -24.62 -18.19
N LEU A 274 -37.36 -25.70 -18.56
CA LEU A 274 -36.85 -26.63 -19.57
C LEU A 274 -36.75 -25.90 -20.92
N GLY A 275 -35.53 -25.62 -21.36
CA GLY A 275 -35.27 -25.08 -22.69
C GLY A 275 -33.83 -24.59 -22.92
N ALA A 276 -33.15 -24.15 -21.86
CA ALA A 276 -31.78 -23.60 -21.96
C ALA A 276 -30.67 -24.60 -21.67
N ALA A 277 -30.96 -25.72 -20.98
CA ALA A 277 -29.94 -26.68 -20.54
C ALA A 277 -29.30 -27.48 -21.70
N GLY A 278 -30.06 -27.78 -22.76
CA GLY A 278 -29.55 -28.57 -23.90
C GLY A 278 -28.46 -27.87 -24.70
N ARG A 279 -28.53 -26.53 -24.83
CA ARG A 279 -27.52 -25.77 -25.60
C ARG A 279 -26.21 -25.57 -24.86
N VAL A 280 -26.22 -25.66 -23.53
CA VAL A 280 -25.00 -25.55 -22.72
C VAL A 280 -24.25 -26.88 -22.69
N ALA A 281 -24.96 -28.01 -22.70
CA ALA A 281 -24.36 -29.34 -22.78
C ALA A 281 -23.61 -29.56 -24.11
N ASP A 282 -24.23 -29.22 -25.24
CA ASP A 282 -23.61 -29.37 -26.58
C ASP A 282 -22.34 -28.51 -26.75
N VAL A 283 -22.28 -27.35 -26.09
CA VAL A 283 -21.10 -26.47 -26.14
C VAL A 283 -19.97 -27.04 -25.29
N LEU A 284 -20.29 -27.66 -24.15
CA LEU A 284 -19.30 -28.28 -23.29
C LEU A 284 -18.68 -29.54 -23.91
N GLU A 285 -19.48 -30.39 -24.58
CA GLU A 285 -18.95 -31.57 -25.27
C GLU A 285 -17.99 -31.19 -26.41
N ARG A 286 -18.32 -30.16 -27.19
CA ARG A 286 -17.43 -29.66 -28.26
C ARG A 286 -16.12 -29.08 -27.74
N ILE A 287 -16.13 -28.48 -26.54
CA ILE A 287 -14.91 -27.97 -25.90
C ILE A 287 -14.07 -29.15 -25.37
N LEU A 288 -14.70 -30.19 -24.84
CA LEU A 288 -14.02 -31.37 -24.34
C LEU A 288 -13.31 -32.13 -25.47
N ASP A 289 -14.01 -32.38 -26.58
CA ASP A 289 -13.45 -33.04 -27.77
C ASP A 289 -12.28 -32.24 -28.37
N TYR A 290 -12.37 -30.91 -28.35
CA TYR A 290 -11.30 -30.04 -28.83
C TYR A 290 -10.04 -30.11 -27.94
N ILE A 291 -10.23 -30.21 -26.62
CA ILE A 291 -9.11 -30.37 -25.67
C ILE A 291 -8.48 -31.76 -25.81
N GLU A 292 -9.29 -32.81 -25.97
CA GLU A 292 -8.81 -34.18 -26.13
C GLU A 292 -8.00 -34.38 -27.44
N GLY A 293 -8.45 -33.74 -28.53
CA GLY A 293 -7.68 -33.70 -29.78
C GLY A 293 -6.35 -32.93 -29.67
N MET A 294 -6.27 -31.95 -28.77
CA MET A 294 -5.05 -31.14 -28.58
C MET A 294 -4.02 -31.84 -27.68
N VAL A 295 -4.48 -32.67 -26.73
CA VAL A 295 -3.61 -33.40 -25.79
C VAL A 295 -3.02 -34.67 -26.41
N THR A 296 -3.74 -35.33 -27.32
CA THR A 296 -3.30 -36.62 -27.91
C THR A 296 -2.24 -36.48 -29.00
N HIS A 297 -1.98 -35.27 -29.54
CA HIS A 297 -1.07 -35.09 -30.67
C HIS A 297 0.44 -35.10 -30.32
N GLN A 298 0.84 -35.36 -29.08
CA GLN A 298 2.26 -35.43 -28.68
C GLN A 298 2.59 -36.64 -27.80
N SER A 299 2.60 -37.85 -28.38
CA SER A 299 3.40 -38.95 -27.82
C SER A 299 3.87 -39.95 -28.89
N THR A 300 4.61 -39.50 -29.90
CA THR A 300 5.47 -40.40 -30.68
C THR A 300 6.81 -40.57 -29.97
N TYR A 301 6.89 -41.60 -29.12
CA TYR A 301 8.11 -42.01 -28.44
C TYR A 301 9.03 -42.75 -29.43
N ARG A 302 10.16 -42.13 -29.77
CA ARG A 302 11.23 -42.74 -30.57
C ARG A 302 12.11 -43.59 -29.65
N SER A 303 11.83 -44.89 -29.57
CA SER A 303 12.71 -45.87 -28.94
C SER A 303 13.83 -46.24 -29.93
N SER A 304 15.05 -45.78 -29.66
CA SER A 304 16.27 -46.33 -30.25
C SER A 304 16.83 -47.39 -29.29
N ARG A 305 16.72 -48.66 -29.67
CA ARG A 305 17.50 -49.77 -29.11
C ARG A 305 18.95 -49.71 -29.59
N LEU A 306 19.84 -50.17 -28.70
CA LEU A 306 21.10 -50.91 -28.89
C LEU A 306 22.00 -50.51 -30.08
#